data_AF-A0A0R1NM45-F1
#
_entry.id   AF-A0A0R1NM45-F1
#
_cell.length_a   1.000
_cell.length_b   1.000
_cell.length_c   1.000
_cell.angle_alpha   90.00
_cell.angle_beta   90.00
_cell.angle_gamma   90.00
#
_symmetry.space_group_name_H-M   'P 1'
#
loop_
_entity.id
_entity.type
_entity.pdbx_description
1 polymer ?
#
loop_
_entity_poly.entity_id
_entity_poly.type
_entity_poly.pdbx_seq_one_letter_code
_entity_poly.pdbx_strand_id
1 'polypeptide(L)'
;MKSVQTELNLYGLVFPDKEIELTKLEKKVFDLLPLGKENAVTADYIATILKISKRTITDTVKKMRLKHYDIGSTTNGDGYWRFKDPQEYAEYMNKAEKEYFGRGEVINAMHFTPMAKKLTVEMNQTAKQKTRKKEQ
;
A
#
# COMPACT_ATOMS: atom_id res chain seq x y z
N MET A 1 1.19 -10.50 -35.89
CA MET A 1 2.36 -9.91 -35.22
C MET A 1 2.53 -10.64 -33.90
N LYS A 2 3.64 -11.38 -33.72
CA LYS A 2 3.91 -12.12 -32.48
C LYS A 2 4.26 -11.10 -31.39
N SER A 3 3.53 -11.14 -30.27
CA SER A 3 3.88 -10.40 -29.06
C SER A 3 5.28 -10.84 -28.63
N VAL A 4 6.22 -9.89 -28.62
CA VAL A 4 7.53 -10.12 -28.01
C VAL A 4 7.29 -10.21 -26.51
N GLN A 5 7.10 -11.44 -26.01
CA GLN A 5 7.22 -11.74 -24.58
C GLN A 5 8.66 -11.43 -24.20
N THR A 6 8.86 -10.25 -23.62
CA THR A 6 10.15 -9.86 -23.08
C THR A 6 10.06 -10.12 -21.59
N GLU A 7 10.20 -11.38 -21.19
CA GLU A 7 10.59 -11.72 -19.82
C GLU A 7 11.99 -11.14 -19.60
N LEU A 8 12.06 -9.86 -19.24
CA LEU A 8 13.30 -9.16 -18.91
C LEU A 8 13.76 -9.65 -17.53
N ASN A 9 14.51 -10.76 -17.53
CA ASN A 9 15.18 -11.28 -16.34
C ASN A 9 16.40 -10.41 -16.00
N LEU A 10 16.16 -9.26 -15.37
CA LEU A 10 17.22 -8.45 -14.77
C LEU A 10 17.46 -8.97 -13.35
N TYR A 11 18.49 -9.78 -13.14
CA TYR A 11 18.92 -10.26 -11.81
C TYR A 11 17.84 -11.00 -11.00
N GLY A 12 16.96 -11.79 -11.65
CA GLY A 12 15.91 -12.53 -10.95
C GLY A 12 14.66 -11.72 -10.64
N LEU A 13 14.54 -10.47 -11.12
CA LEU A 13 13.25 -9.78 -11.18
C LEU A 13 12.42 -10.37 -12.32
N VAL A 14 11.32 -11.02 -11.96
CA VAL A 14 10.28 -11.45 -12.89
C VAL A 14 9.16 -10.42 -12.84
N PHE A 15 8.99 -9.69 -13.94
CA PHE A 15 7.82 -8.84 -14.13
C PHE A 15 6.65 -9.71 -14.60
N PRO A 16 5.46 -9.57 -14.00
CA PRO A 16 4.31 -10.34 -14.46
C PRO A 16 4.00 -10.02 -15.92
N ASP A 17 3.87 -11.04 -16.76
CA ASP A 17 3.66 -10.90 -18.21
C ASP A 17 2.34 -10.23 -18.59
N LYS A 18 1.40 -10.14 -17.65
CA LYS A 18 0.07 -9.59 -17.88
C LYS A 18 -0.28 -8.53 -16.84
N GLU A 19 -0.62 -7.34 -17.33
CA GLU A 19 -1.25 -6.31 -16.51
C GLU A 19 -2.55 -6.84 -15.89
N ILE A 20 -2.69 -6.66 -14.58
CA ILE A 20 -3.89 -7.09 -13.86
C ILE A 20 -5.02 -6.12 -14.18
N GLU A 21 -6.11 -6.61 -14.76
CA GLU A 21 -7.20 -5.76 -15.20
C GLU A 21 -7.81 -4.91 -14.06
N LEU A 22 -8.02 -3.63 -14.36
CA LEU A 22 -8.74 -2.72 -13.49
C LEU A 22 -10.25 -2.93 -13.59
N THR A 23 -10.92 -2.90 -12.43
CA THR A 23 -12.37 -2.80 -12.32
C THR A 23 -12.88 -1.47 -12.89
N LYS A 24 -14.18 -1.37 -13.15
CA LYS A 24 -14.79 -0.12 -13.64
C LYS A 24 -14.52 1.09 -12.74
N LEU A 25 -14.51 0.89 -11.42
CA LEU A 25 -14.23 1.97 -10.47
C LEU A 25 -12.76 2.35 -10.47
N GLU A 26 -11.86 1.37 -10.46
CA GLU A 26 -10.41 1.60 -10.53
C GLU A 26 -10.03 2.37 -11.79
N LYS A 27 -10.58 2.00 -12.96
CA LYS A 27 -10.39 2.75 -14.21
C LYS A 27 -10.81 4.21 -14.07
N LYS A 28 -12.02 4.46 -13.57
CA LYS A 28 -12.51 5.83 -13.36
C LYS A 28 -11.62 6.65 -12.42
N VAL A 29 -11.09 6.04 -11.36
CA VAL A 29 -10.15 6.71 -10.45
C VAL A 29 -8.83 6.98 -11.18
N PHE A 30 -8.28 5.98 -11.87
CA PHE A 30 -7.02 6.08 -12.60
C PHE A 30 -7.04 7.14 -13.71
N ASP A 31 -8.15 7.24 -14.44
CA ASP A 31 -8.35 8.23 -15.51
C ASP A 31 -8.32 9.68 -14.98
N LEU A 32 -8.64 9.88 -13.70
CA LEU A 32 -8.59 11.19 -13.04
C LEU A 32 -7.20 11.52 -12.46
N LEU A 33 -6.26 10.58 -12.47
CA LEU A 33 -4.90 10.80 -11.98
C LEU A 33 -4.05 11.47 -13.08
N PRO A 34 -3.53 12.67 -12.85
CA PRO A 34 -2.65 13.33 -13.80
C PRO A 34 -1.27 12.69 -13.79
N LEU A 35 -0.49 12.93 -14.85
CA LEU A 35 0.93 12.58 -14.90
C LEU A 35 1.76 13.63 -14.16
N GLY A 36 2.69 13.18 -13.34
CA GLY A 36 3.62 14.02 -12.58
C GLY A 36 3.08 14.57 -11.26
N LYS A 37 3.92 14.53 -10.24
CA LYS A 37 3.66 14.97 -8.86
C LYS A 37 3.28 16.43 -8.76
N GLU A 38 3.83 17.28 -9.63
CA GLU A 38 3.48 18.70 -9.72
C GLU A 38 1.99 18.92 -10.00
N ASN A 39 1.33 17.95 -10.62
CA ASN A 39 -0.08 18.02 -10.98
C ASN A 39 -0.97 17.25 -10.00
N ALA A 40 -0.44 16.73 -8.88
CA ALA A 40 -1.17 15.84 -7.99
C ALA A 40 -2.55 16.39 -7.58
N VAL A 41 -3.59 15.58 -7.78
CA VAL A 41 -4.97 15.94 -7.44
C VAL A 41 -5.37 15.38 -6.09
N THR A 42 -6.22 16.10 -5.37
CA THR A 42 -6.64 15.67 -4.04
C THR A 42 -7.65 14.51 -4.08
N ALA A 43 -7.66 13.69 -3.02
CA ALA A 43 -8.69 12.68 -2.80
C ALA A 43 -10.09 13.30 -2.81
N ASP A 44 -10.22 14.54 -2.30
CA ASP A 44 -11.47 15.30 -2.29
C ASP A 44 -11.99 15.63 -3.68
N TYR A 45 -11.09 16.05 -4.57
CA TYR A 45 -11.44 16.34 -5.94
C TYR A 45 -12.01 15.10 -6.64
N ILE A 46 -11.30 13.96 -6.52
CA ILE A 46 -11.74 12.68 -7.10
C ILE A 46 -13.06 12.22 -6.45
N ALA A 47 -13.20 12.36 -5.12
CA ALA A 47 -14.39 11.98 -4.36
C ALA A 47 -15.63 12.73 -4.84
N THR A 48 -15.47 14.03 -5.07
CA THR A 48 -16.54 14.92 -5.54
C THR A 48 -17.00 14.54 -6.95
N ILE A 49 -16.06 14.28 -7.86
CA ILE A 49 -16.37 13.92 -9.25
C ILE A 49 -17.08 12.56 -9.32
N LEU A 50 -16.56 11.57 -8.58
CA LEU A 50 -17.08 10.21 -8.63
C LEU A 50 -18.23 9.94 -7.66
N LYS A 51 -18.57 10.91 -6.79
CA LYS A 51 -19.58 10.81 -5.73
C LYS A 51 -19.34 9.61 -4.80
N ILE A 52 -18.09 9.45 -4.36
CA ILE A 52 -17.64 8.39 -3.44
C ILE A 52 -16.87 8.97 -2.26
N SER A 53 -16.61 8.16 -1.23
CA SER A 53 -15.86 8.64 -0.06
C SER A 53 -14.34 8.70 -0.32
N LYS A 54 -13.63 9.60 0.38
CA LYS A 54 -12.15 9.64 0.35
C LYS A 54 -11.52 8.30 0.73
N ARG A 55 -12.09 7.62 1.73
CA ARG A 55 -11.64 6.29 2.16
C ARG A 55 -11.70 5.28 1.01
N THR A 56 -12.78 5.31 0.23
CA THR A 56 -12.93 4.47 -0.96
C THR A 56 -11.83 4.73 -1.98
N ILE A 57 -11.40 5.99 -2.16
CA ILE A 57 -10.30 6.34 -3.07
C ILE A 57 -8.98 5.80 -2.55
N THR A 58 -8.65 6.03 -1.27
CA THR A 58 -7.42 5.50 -0.66
C THR A 58 -7.34 3.98 -0.79
N ASP A 59 -8.44 3.27 -0.52
CA ASP A 59 -8.51 1.82 -0.68
C ASP A 59 -8.37 1.39 -2.14
N THR A 60 -8.96 2.15 -3.08
CA THR A 60 -8.86 1.87 -4.52
C THR A 60 -7.44 2.08 -5.03
N VAL A 61 -6.78 3.18 -4.66
CA VAL A 61 -5.38 3.45 -5.00
C VAL A 61 -4.46 2.36 -4.43
N LYS A 62 -4.69 1.94 -3.17
CA LYS A 62 -3.95 0.83 -2.58
C LYS A 62 -4.09 -0.46 -3.40
N LYS A 63 -5.31 -0.80 -3.82
CA LYS A 63 -5.55 -1.99 -4.68
C LYS A 63 -4.85 -1.88 -6.03
N MET A 64 -4.88 -0.70 -6.66
CA MET A 64 -4.18 -0.49 -7.94
C MET A 64 -2.65 -0.62 -7.80
N ARG A 65 -2.06 -0.14 -6.71
CA ARG A 65 -0.62 -0.35 -6.42
C ARG A 65 -0.28 -1.83 -6.24
N LEU A 66 -1.14 -2.59 -5.56
CA LEU A 66 -1.00 -4.05 -5.44
C LEU A 66 -1.14 -4.77 -6.78
N LYS A 67 -1.77 -4.12 -7.76
CA LYS A 67 -1.86 -4.56 -9.16
C LYS A 67 -0.71 -4.04 -10.03
N HIS A 68 0.33 -3.44 -9.42
CA HIS A 68 1.51 -2.89 -10.09
C HIS A 68 1.25 -1.66 -10.96
N TYR A 69 0.20 -0.88 -10.68
CA TYR A 69 0.00 0.41 -11.34
C TYR A 69 0.85 1.52 -10.71
N ASP A 70 1.47 2.31 -11.58
CA ASP A 70 2.34 3.45 -11.26
C ASP A 70 1.56 4.64 -10.70
N ILE A 71 1.37 4.63 -9.37
CA ILE A 71 0.59 5.66 -8.67
C ILE A 71 1.35 6.17 -7.44
N GLY A 72 1.75 7.43 -7.49
CA GLY A 72 2.33 8.16 -6.36
C GLY A 72 1.27 8.74 -5.42
N SER A 73 1.69 9.10 -4.22
CA SER A 73 0.88 9.90 -3.30
C SER A 73 1.73 10.86 -2.49
N THR A 74 1.14 12.00 -2.11
CA THR A 74 1.81 12.96 -1.22
C THR A 74 1.94 12.37 0.18
N THR A 75 2.79 12.96 1.01
CA THR A 75 3.13 12.47 2.37
C THR A 75 1.93 12.34 3.30
N ASN A 76 0.92 13.19 3.12
CA ASN A 76 -0.31 13.13 3.91
C ASN A 76 -1.36 12.21 3.29
N GLY A 77 -1.05 11.56 2.15
CA GLY A 77 -1.98 10.69 1.43
C GLY A 77 -3.13 11.42 0.75
N ASP A 78 -3.09 12.75 0.67
CA ASP A 78 -4.20 13.55 0.17
C ASP A 78 -4.10 13.81 -1.33
N GLY A 79 -2.91 14.00 -1.89
CA GLY A 79 -2.69 14.12 -3.34
C GLY A 79 -2.25 12.82 -4.00
N TYR A 80 -2.78 12.53 -5.21
CA TYR A 80 -2.48 11.37 -6.04
C TYR A 80 -2.11 11.78 -7.47
N TRP A 81 -1.21 11.01 -8.10
CA TRP A 81 -0.76 11.20 -9.48
C TRP A 81 -0.18 9.89 -10.05
N ARG A 82 0.06 9.86 -11.35
CA ARG A 82 0.82 8.81 -12.06
C ARG A 82 2.24 9.28 -12.29
N PHE A 83 3.23 8.40 -12.08
CA PHE A 83 4.63 8.74 -12.33
C PHE A 83 4.84 9.12 -13.79
N LYS A 84 5.51 10.25 -14.04
CA LYS A 84 5.83 10.72 -15.39
C LYS A 84 7.17 10.17 -15.89
N ASP A 85 8.08 9.83 -14.98
CA ASP A 85 9.42 9.35 -15.28
C ASP A 85 9.98 8.43 -14.17
N PRO A 86 11.05 7.64 -14.47
CA PRO A 86 11.66 6.75 -13.49
C PRO A 86 12.31 7.45 -12.30
N GLN A 87 12.76 8.69 -12.46
CA GLN A 87 13.39 9.47 -11.40
C GLN A 87 12.36 9.77 -10.30
N GLU A 88 11.15 10.18 -10.72
CA GLU A 88 10.03 10.42 -9.82
C GLU A 88 9.59 9.15 -9.08
N TYR A 89 9.55 8.01 -9.76
CA TYR A 89 9.30 6.72 -9.13
C TYR A 89 10.35 6.41 -8.05
N ALA A 90 11.64 6.57 -8.38
CA ALA A 90 12.74 6.29 -7.45
C ALA A 90 12.69 7.19 -6.21
N GLU A 91 12.40 8.48 -6.38
CA GLU A 91 12.21 9.43 -5.28
C GLU A 91 11.05 9.04 -4.37
N TYR A 92 9.93 8.64 -4.97
CA TYR A 92 8.77 8.18 -4.22
C TYR A 92 9.08 6.90 -3.42
N MET A 93 9.75 5.91 -4.04
CA MET A 93 10.10 4.66 -3.39
C MET A 93 11.09 4.85 -2.23
N ASN A 94 12.14 5.67 -2.42
CA ASN A 94 13.11 5.99 -1.35
C ASN A 94 12.40 6.59 -0.13
N LYS A 95 11.44 7.50 -0.38
CA LYS A 95 10.64 8.09 0.70
C LYS A 95 9.74 7.05 1.37
N ALA A 96 9.03 6.24 0.59
CA ALA A 96 8.13 5.21 1.11
C ALA A 96 8.87 4.17 1.96
N GLU A 97 10.08 3.76 1.55
CA GLU A 97 10.93 2.85 2.31
C GLU A 97 11.37 3.43 3.65
N LYS A 98 11.78 4.70 3.68
CA LYS A 98 12.12 5.41 4.93
C LYS A 98 10.93 5.49 5.88
N GLU A 99 9.74 5.82 5.36
CA GLU A 99 8.51 5.85 6.16
C GLU A 99 8.14 4.46 6.70
N TYR A 100 8.31 3.41 5.88
CA TYR A 100 8.09 2.03 6.30
C TYR A 100 9.06 1.62 7.41
N PHE A 101 10.35 1.92 7.27
CA PHE A 101 11.37 1.64 8.27
C PHE A 101 11.06 2.33 9.60
N GLY A 102 10.79 3.64 9.58
CA GLY A 102 10.44 4.40 10.79
C GLY A 102 9.17 3.87 11.48
N ARG A 103 8.16 3.45 10.71
CA ARG A 103 6.97 2.78 11.28
C ARG A 103 7.35 1.45 11.96
N GLY A 104 8.26 0.69 11.36
CA GLY A 104 8.80 -0.54 11.94
C GLY A 104 9.51 -0.30 13.28
N GLU A 105 10.35 0.73 13.37
CA GLU A 105 11.04 1.09 14.62
C GLU A 105 10.05 1.43 15.74
N VAL A 106 9.02 2.22 15.43
CA VAL A 106 7.96 2.57 16.41
C VAL A 106 7.20 1.33 16.86
N ILE A 107 6.77 0.47 15.93
CA ILE A 107 6.08 -0.79 16.26
C ILE A 107 6.96 -1.68 17.16
N ASN A 108 8.24 -1.79 16.84
CA ASN A 108 9.20 -2.55 17.65
C ASN A 108 9.32 -2.01 19.07
N ALA A 109 9.39 -0.68 19.23
CA ALA A 109 9.39 -0.06 20.55
C ALA A 109 8.07 -0.32 21.32
N MET A 110 6.93 -0.33 20.61
CA MET A 110 5.61 -0.58 21.23
C MET A 110 5.49 -1.97 21.85
N HIS A 111 6.19 -2.99 21.32
CA HIS A 111 6.24 -4.34 21.90
C HIS A 111 6.85 -4.39 23.31
N PHE A 112 7.61 -3.37 23.72
CA PHE A 112 8.23 -3.31 25.04
C PHE A 112 7.45 -2.45 26.05
N THR A 113 6.32 -1.88 25.64
CA THR A 113 5.49 -1.04 26.51
C THR A 113 4.89 -1.84 27.68
N PRO A 114 4.55 -1.18 28.80
CA PRO A 114 3.87 -1.84 29.92
C PRO A 114 2.58 -2.56 29.52
N MET A 115 1.84 -2.03 28.55
CA MET A 115 0.60 -2.65 28.06
C MET A 115 0.89 -3.93 27.28
N ALA A 116 1.91 -3.93 26.42
CA ALA A 116 2.34 -5.14 25.71
C ALA A 116 2.77 -6.23 26.71
N LYS A 117 3.52 -5.88 27.77
CA LYS A 117 3.88 -6.81 28.85
C LYS A 117 2.66 -7.40 29.55
N LYS A 118 1.66 -6.57 29.89
CA LYS A 118 0.40 -7.04 30.50
C LYS A 118 -0.32 -8.04 29.60
N LEU A 119 -0.45 -7.73 28.31
CA LEU A 119 -1.07 -8.61 27.32
C LEU A 119 -0.35 -9.98 27.26
N THR A 120 0.99 -10.00 27.27
CA THR A 120 1.75 -11.26 27.29
C THR A 120 1.48 -12.08 28.55
N VAL A 121 1.40 -11.43 29.72
CA VAL A 121 1.10 -12.12 30.99
C VAL A 121 -0.31 -12.72 30.98
N GLU A 122 -1.32 -11.96 30.54
CA GLU A 122 -2.71 -12.42 30.43
C GLU A 122 -2.86 -13.58 29.44
N MET A 123 -2.19 -13.51 28.29
CA MET A 123 -2.18 -14.60 27.30
C MET A 123 -1.58 -15.88 27.88
N ASN A 124 -0.45 -15.77 28.59
CA ASN A 124 0.21 -16.91 29.23
C ASN A 124 -0.63 -17.54 30.35
N GLN A 125 -1.34 -16.73 31.14
CA GLN A 125 -2.27 -17.23 32.16
C GLN A 125 -3.46 -17.96 31.52
N THR A 126 -4.04 -17.37 30.47
CA THR A 126 -5.15 -17.97 29.71
C THR A 126 -4.76 -19.31 29.07
N ALA A 127 -3.55 -19.39 28.49
CA ALA A 127 -3.01 -20.61 27.89
C ALA A 127 -2.86 -21.73 28.93
N LYS A 128 -2.31 -21.42 30.12
CA LYS A 128 -2.15 -22.38 31.23
C LYS A 128 -3.49 -22.89 31.79
N GLN A 129 -4.53 -22.07 31.79
CA GLN A 129 -5.86 -22.50 32.23
C GLN A 129 -6.54 -23.43 31.20
N LYS A 130 -6.30 -23.22 29.89
CA LYS A 130 -6.83 -24.09 28.83
C LYS A 130 -6.19 -25.47 28.80
N THR A 131 -4.90 -25.59 29.09
CA THR A 131 -4.22 -26.89 29.19
C THR A 131 -4.71 -27.70 30.39
N ARG A 132 -4.85 -27.08 31.57
CA ARG A 132 -5.37 -27.75 32.77
C ARG A 132 -6.80 -28.29 32.63
N LYS A 133 -7.65 -27.65 31.82
CA LYS A 133 -9.02 -28.13 31.54
C LYS A 133 -9.08 -29.29 30.52
N LYS A 134 -8.02 -29.56 29.77
CA LYS A 134 -7.94 -30.69 28.83
C LYS A 134 -7.38 -31.97 29.46
N GLU A 135 -6.75 -31.86 30.62
CA GLU A 135 -6.16 -32.97 31.38
C GLU A 135 -7.11 -33.51 32.48
N GLN A 136 -8.34 -32.98 32.56
CA GLN A 136 -9.41 -33.42 33.47
C GLN A 136 -10.53 -34.11 32.70
#